data_AF-A0A3A0AKU0-F1
#
_entry.id   AF-A0A3A0AKU0-F1
#
_cell.length_a   1.000
_cell.length_b   1.000
_cell.length_c   1.000
_cell.angle_alpha   90.00
_cell.angle_beta   90.00
_cell.angle_gamma   90.00
#
_symmetry.space_group_name_H-M   'P 1'
#
loop_
_entity.id
_entity.type
_entity.pdbx_description
1 polymer ?
#
loop_
_entity_poly.entity_id
_entity_poly.type
_entity_poly.pdbx_seq_one_letter_code
_entity_poly.pdbx_strand_id
1 'polypeptide(L)' 'MKTRTGNFPIGFRRGGGDWQQDLAALLAWAKQHGLEVVDLRPDGDATGQAVLEAGLRIGSVDLPDSKGMIARD' A
#
# COMPACT_ATOMS: atom_id res chain seq x y z
N MET A 1 -12.11 -6.47 3.02
CA MET A 1 -12.12 -6.87 4.43
C MET A 1 -12.25 -5.58 5.20
N LYS A 2 -13.17 -5.54 6.17
CA LYS A 2 -13.46 -4.32 6.92
C LYS A 2 -13.51 -4.60 8.41
N THR A 3 -13.24 -3.58 9.20
CA THR A 3 -13.44 -3.64 10.65
C THR A 3 -14.93 -3.85 10.96
N ARG A 4 -15.21 -4.66 11.98
CA ARG A 4 -16.59 -4.91 12.44
C ARG A 4 -17.31 -3.63 12.85
N THR A 5 -16.59 -2.74 13.53
CA THR A 5 -17.11 -1.44 13.96
C THR A 5 -16.60 -0.37 13.00
N GLY A 6 -17.50 0.44 12.44
CA GLY A 6 -17.16 1.54 11.54
C GLY A 6 -16.91 1.16 10.08
N ASN A 7 -16.86 -0.12 9.73
CA ASN A 7 -16.68 -0.62 8.36
C ASN A 7 -15.44 -0.03 7.65
N PHE A 8 -14.35 0.20 8.40
CA PHE A 8 -13.12 0.74 7.83
C PHE A 8 -12.40 -0.33 7.01
N PRO A 9 -11.95 -0.03 5.79
CA PRO A 9 -11.15 -0.95 4.99
C PRO A 9 -9.87 -1.37 5.72
N ILE A 10 -9.58 -2.67 5.71
CA ILE A 10 -8.32 -3.22 6.21
C ILE A 10 -7.33 -3.34 5.06
N GLY A 11 -6.12 -2.85 5.28
CA GLY A 11 -5.04 -2.80 4.30
C GLY A 11 -3.78 -3.56 4.72
N PHE A 12 -2.81 -3.57 3.81
CA PHE A 12 -1.48 -4.10 4.04
C PHE A 12 -0.40 -3.17 3.51
N ARG A 13 0.66 -2.98 4.30
CA ARG A 13 1.82 -2.18 3.89
C ARG A 13 2.78 -3.01 3.07
N ARG A 14 3.12 -2.54 1.86
CA ARG A 14 4.23 -3.11 1.08
C ARG A 14 5.54 -2.90 1.84
N GLY A 15 6.06 -3.95 2.44
CA GLY A 15 7.35 -3.95 3.13
C GLY A 15 8.50 -4.41 2.21
N GLY A 16 9.58 -4.87 2.83
CA GLY A 16 10.84 -5.20 2.15
C GLY A 16 11.11 -6.69 1.94
N GLY A 17 10.24 -7.58 2.41
CA GLY A 17 10.44 -9.03 2.22
C GLY A 17 10.34 -9.45 0.75
N ASP A 18 11.01 -10.54 0.37
CA ASP A 18 11.20 -10.95 -1.02
C ASP A 18 9.90 -10.96 -1.84
N TRP A 19 8.84 -11.58 -1.30
CA TRP A 19 7.54 -11.67 -1.99
C TRP A 19 6.78 -10.33 -2.04
N GLN A 20 7.12 -9.35 -1.20
CA GLN A 20 6.50 -8.03 -1.17
C GLN A 20 7.12 -7.06 -2.17
N GLN A 21 8.31 -7.40 -2.69
CA GLN A 21 8.96 -6.61 -3.73
C GLN A 21 8.32 -6.85 -5.10
N ASP A 22 7.82 -8.06 -5.34
CA ASP A 22 6.94 -8.38 -6.47
C ASP A 22 5.54 -7.80 -6.23
N LEU A 23 5.26 -6.67 -6.86
CA LEU A 23 3.98 -5.98 -6.71
C LEU A 23 2.81 -6.84 -7.20
N ALA A 24 2.95 -7.55 -8.32
CA ALA A 24 1.86 -8.33 -8.88
C ALA A 24 1.47 -9.48 -7.94
N ALA A 25 2.47 -10.18 -7.39
CA ALA A 25 2.26 -11.23 -6.40
C ALA A 25 1.59 -10.69 -5.13
N LEU A 26 2.04 -9.53 -4.63
CA LEU A 26 1.45 -8.89 -3.45
C LEU A 26 -0.02 -8.50 -3.69
N LEU A 27 -0.36 -7.92 -4.84
CA LEU A 27 -1.73 -7.51 -5.15
C LEU A 27 -2.66 -8.72 -5.32
N ALA A 28 -2.18 -9.79 -5.97
CA ALA A 28 -2.92 -11.05 -6.08
C ALA A 28 -3.20 -11.64 -4.69
N TRP A 29 -2.18 -11.69 -3.83
CA TRP A 29 -2.32 -12.14 -2.44
C TRP A 29 -3.30 -11.26 -1.65
N ALA A 30 -3.18 -9.93 -1.74
CA ALA A 30 -4.05 -9.00 -1.04
C ALA A 30 -5.53 -9.24 -1.40
N LYS A 31 -5.83 -9.42 -2.70
CA LYS A 31 -7.18 -9.73 -3.18
C LYS A 31 -7.66 -11.09 -2.67
N GLN A 32 -6.82 -12.12 -2.70
CA GLN A 32 -7.16 -13.46 -2.22
C GLN A 32 -7.55 -13.44 -0.74
N HIS A 33 -6.88 -12.62 0.07
CA HIS A 33 -7.18 -12.45 1.50
C HIS A 33 -8.25 -11.38 1.76
N GLY A 34 -8.84 -10.82 0.71
CA GLY A 34 -9.90 -9.85 0.77
C GLY A 34 -9.45 -8.51 1.34
N LEU A 35 -8.18 -8.15 1.32
CA LEU A 35 -7.74 -6.80 1.69
C LEU A 35 -8.24 -5.77 0.66
N GLU A 36 -8.42 -4.53 1.10
CA GLU A 36 -9.00 -3.47 0.25
C GLU A 36 -8.05 -2.29 0.01
N VAL A 37 -6.92 -2.24 0.73
CA VAL A 37 -5.99 -1.12 0.72
C VAL A 37 -4.55 -1.65 0.70
N VAL A 38 -3.67 -0.98 -0.04
CA VAL A 38 -2.22 -1.21 -0.02
C VAL A 38 -1.50 0.11 0.22
N ASP A 39 -0.53 0.11 1.14
CA ASP A 39 0.42 1.22 1.30
C ASP A 39 1.66 0.95 0.45
N LEU A 40 2.10 1.96 -0.28
CA LEU A 40 3.22 1.89 -1.21
C LEU A 40 4.48 2.52 -0.61
N ARG A 41 5.62 2.08 -1.16
CA ARG A 41 6.94 2.66 -0.89
C ARG A 41 7.09 3.93 -1.75
N PRO A 42 8.26 4.62 -1.75
CA PRO A 42 8.41 5.87 -2.49
C PRO A 42 8.21 5.78 -4.01
N ASP A 43 8.12 4.58 -4.58
CA ASP A 43 7.82 4.31 -5.98
C ASP A 43 6.32 4.33 -6.31
N GLY A 44 5.50 5.02 -5.51
CA GLY A 44 4.05 5.08 -5.68
C GLY A 44 3.59 5.75 -6.97
N ASP A 45 4.40 6.66 -7.53
CA ASP A 45 4.18 7.27 -8.84
C ASP A 45 4.26 6.25 -9.98
N ALA A 46 5.18 5.30 -9.88
CA ALA A 46 5.36 4.22 -10.85
C ALA A 46 4.41 3.03 -10.61
N THR A 47 4.02 2.78 -9.36
CA THR A 47 3.30 1.55 -8.97
C THR A 47 1.82 1.76 -8.65
N GLY A 48 1.39 2.99 -8.39
CA GLY A 48 0.03 3.30 -7.96
C GLY A 48 -1.04 2.88 -8.97
N GLN A 49 -0.77 3.06 -10.27
CA GLN A 49 -1.71 2.67 -11.32
C GLN A 49 -2.03 1.17 -11.28
N ALA A 50 -1.03 0.31 -11.06
CA ALA A 50 -1.24 -1.13 -10.95
C ALA A 50 -2.11 -1.53 -9.75
N VAL A 51 -2.03 -0.78 -8.63
CA VAL A 51 -2.91 -0.99 -7.47
C VAL A 51 -4.37 -0.69 -7.82
N LEU A 52 -4.60 0.43 -8.52
CA LEU A 52 -5.94 0.85 -8.94
C LEU A 52 -6.54 -0.14 -9.95
N GLU A 53 -5.74 -0.58 -10.93
CA GLU A 53 -6.14 -1.60 -11.91
C GLU A 53 -6.43 -2.96 -11.27
N ALA A 54 -5.74 -3.31 -10.18
CA ALA A 54 -6.05 -4.50 -9.40
C ALA A 54 -7.38 -4.38 -8.62
N GLY A 55 -7.99 -3.20 -8.55
CA GLY A 55 -9.21 -2.92 -7.80
C GLY A 55 -8.98 -2.68 -6.31
N LEU A 56 -7.75 -2.38 -5.91
CA LEU A 56 -7.36 -2.05 -4.55
C LEU A 56 -7.24 -0.52 -4.40
N ARG A 57 -7.31 -0.02 -3.17
CA ARG A 57 -7.10 1.40 -2.86
C ARG A 57 -5.66 1.64 -2.44
N ILE A 58 -5.14 2.84 -2.71
CA ILE A 58 -3.87 3.29 -2.15
C ILE A 58 -4.17 3.93 -0.79
N GLY A 59 -3.57 3.41 0.27
CA GLY A 59 -3.77 3.94 1.63
C GLY A 59 -2.84 5.11 1.91
N SER A 60 -1.56 4.89 1.65
CA SER A 60 -0.49 5.87 1.77
C SER A 60 0.65 5.54 0.80
N VAL A 61 1.49 6.53 0.56
CA VAL A 61 2.75 6.39 -0.19
C VAL A 61 3.84 7.00 0.67
N ASP A 62 4.93 6.25 0.88
CA ASP A 62 6.09 6.77 1.59
C ASP A 62 6.69 7.98 0.85
N LEU A 63 7.18 8.96 1.61
CA LEU A 63 7.90 10.08 1.02
C LEU A 63 9.27 9.62 0.48
N PRO A 64 9.75 10.16 -0.65
CA PRO A 64 11.07 9.85 -1.21
C PRO A 64 12.25 10.06 -0.27
N ASP A 65 12.15 11.07 0.61
CA ASP A 65 13.13 11.33 1.67
C ASP A 65 12.41 11.80 2.95
N SER A 66 12.36 10.95 3.97
CA SER A 66 11.77 11.29 5.27
C SER A 66 12.74 11.95 6.25
N LYS A 67 14.05 12.02 5.93
CA LYS A 67 15.09 12.54 6.84
C LYS A 67 15.33 14.04 6.68
N GLY A 68 15.07 14.61 5.50
CA GLY A 68 15.19 16.05 5.24
C GLY A 68 13.97 16.89 5.60
N MET A 69 12.86 16.27 6.04
CA MET A 69 11.54 16.92 6.09
C MET A 69 11.11 17.43 7.47
N ILE A 70 11.90 17.23 8.53
CA ILE A 70 11.67 17.92 9.80
C ILE A 70 12.17 19.36 9.64
N ALA A 71 11.28 20.27 9.27
CA ALA A 71 11.55 21.71 9.40
C ALA A 71 11.57 22.06 10.90
N ARG A 72 12.55 22.89 11.32
CA ARG A 72 12.50 23.53 12.64
C ARG A 72 11.28 24.45 12.70
N ASP A 73 10.64 24.46 13.86
CA ASP A 73 9.52 25.31 14.25
C ASP A 73 9.86 26.81 14.22
#